data_AF-A0A931CZS3-F1
#
_entry.id   AF-A0A931CZS3-F1
#
_cell.length_a   1.000
_cell.length_b   1.000
_cell.length_c   1.000
_cell.angle_alpha   90.00
_cell.angle_beta   90.00
_cell.angle_gamma   90.00
#
_symmetry.space_group_name_H-M   'P 1'
#
loop_
_entity.id
_entity.type
_entity.pdbx_description
1 polymer ?
#
loop_
_entity_poly.entity_id
_entity_poly.type
_entity_poly.pdbx_seq_one_letter_code
_entity_poly.pdbx_strand_id
1 'polypeptide(L)'
;AVPASHPAYFQMFVALIIGLALGFGLKRWVKKRKFTTGRDFPVLWPFLGLSLGLPLLVWVLHGAPMQMDVPELKGFNFQGGIMLSPEFFALLLGLVIYTSAFVAEAVRAGIQAVSRGQTEAAMSIGLKKKHILNLVILPQALRVIIPPLTSQMLNLTKNSSLAIAIGYPDFVSVANTTINQTGQSIEGVAMIMACYLVFSVSTSIFMNWYNKKSKLVER
;
A
#
# COMPACT_ATOMS: atom_id res chain seq x y z
N ALA A 1 -10.64 -22.14 -2.30
CA ALA A 1 -11.99 -21.82 -2.76
C ALA A 1 -12.09 -20.30 -2.89
N VAL A 2 -12.35 -19.78 -4.08
CA VAL A 2 -12.52 -18.35 -4.36
C VAL A 2 -13.96 -18.17 -4.85
N PRO A 3 -14.64 -17.04 -4.61
CA PRO A 3 -15.96 -16.84 -5.20
C PRO A 3 -15.85 -16.93 -6.74
N ALA A 4 -16.70 -17.74 -7.37
CA ALA A 4 -16.71 -17.91 -8.82
C ALA A 4 -16.92 -16.54 -9.50
N SER A 5 -16.24 -16.28 -10.63
CA SER A 5 -16.30 -14.98 -11.29
C SER A 5 -17.73 -14.61 -11.66
N HIS A 6 -18.30 -13.62 -10.98
CA HIS A 6 -19.64 -13.08 -11.25
C HIS A 6 -19.55 -11.57 -11.50
N PRO A 7 -20.31 -11.00 -12.46
CA PRO A 7 -20.32 -9.56 -12.73
C PRO A 7 -20.68 -8.71 -11.50
N ALA A 8 -21.36 -9.31 -10.52
CA ALA A 8 -21.68 -8.67 -9.23
C ALA A 8 -20.43 -8.15 -8.50
N TYR A 9 -19.30 -8.87 -8.52
CA TYR A 9 -18.11 -8.44 -7.77
C TYR A 9 -17.49 -7.17 -8.35
N PHE A 10 -17.50 -7.03 -9.67
CA PHE A 10 -17.05 -5.79 -10.32
C PHE A 10 -17.96 -4.63 -9.96
N GLN A 11 -19.28 -4.84 -9.99
CA GLN A 11 -20.24 -3.79 -9.62
C GLN A 11 -20.21 -3.45 -8.13
N MET A 12 -19.93 -4.42 -7.25
CA MET A 12 -19.68 -4.19 -5.82
C MET A 12 -18.44 -3.33 -5.61
N PHE A 13 -17.38 -3.55 -6.38
CA PHE A 13 -16.17 -2.73 -6.32
C PHE A 13 -16.46 -1.29 -6.77
N VAL A 14 -17.21 -1.09 -7.85
CA VAL A 14 -17.69 0.23 -8.29
C VAL A 14 -18.56 0.89 -7.21
N ALA A 15 -19.50 0.14 -6.63
CA ALA A 15 -20.36 0.61 -5.55
C ALA A 15 -19.58 0.98 -4.27
N LEU A 16 -18.50 0.26 -3.97
CA LEU A 16 -17.58 0.57 -2.88
C LEU A 16 -16.86 1.89 -3.13
N ILE A 17 -16.35 2.12 -4.35
CA ILE A 17 -15.72 3.38 -4.73
C ILE A 17 -16.71 4.54 -4.61
N ILE A 18 -17.93 4.37 -5.10
CA ILE A 18 -19.00 5.37 -4.99
C ILE A 18 -19.34 5.63 -3.52
N GLY A 19 -19.49 4.58 -2.71
CA GLY A 19 -19.76 4.69 -1.28
C GLY A 19 -18.66 5.41 -0.51
N LEU A 20 -17.39 5.14 -0.83
CA LEU A 20 -16.25 5.86 -0.27
C LEU A 20 -16.22 7.32 -0.71
N ALA A 21 -16.50 7.62 -1.98
CA ALA A 21 -16.53 8.98 -2.51
C ALA A 21 -17.65 9.81 -1.86
N LEU A 22 -18.86 9.27 -1.79
CA LEU A 22 -20.01 9.91 -1.13
C LEU A 22 -19.79 10.05 0.38
N GLY A 23 -19.24 9.02 1.03
CA GLY A 23 -18.87 9.07 2.44
C GLY A 23 -17.81 10.14 2.73
N PHE A 24 -16.82 10.30 1.85
CA PHE A 24 -15.81 11.34 1.97
C PHE A 24 -16.39 12.74 1.70
N GLY A 25 -17.31 12.86 0.75
CA GLY A 25 -18.10 14.07 0.51
C GLY A 25 -18.91 14.48 1.74
N LEU A 26 -19.61 13.53 2.36
CA LEU A 26 -20.36 13.74 3.60
C LEU A 26 -19.44 14.17 4.74
N LYS A 27 -18.28 13.53 4.90
CA LYS A 27 -17.27 13.91 5.90
C LYS A 27 -16.78 15.34 5.71
N ARG A 28 -16.52 15.76 4.46
CA ARG A 28 -16.14 17.14 4.14
C ARG A 28 -17.27 18.13 4.44
N TRP A 29 -18.51 17.79 4.07
CA TRP A 29 -19.68 18.63 4.33
C TRP A 29 -19.95 18.81 5.82
N VAL A 30 -19.94 17.72 6.60
CA VAL A 30 -20.13 17.77 8.05
C VAL A 30 -19.02 18.56 8.73
N LYS A 31 -17.76 18.39 8.30
CA LYS A 31 -16.65 19.18 8.83
C LYS A 31 -16.86 20.68 8.57
N LYS A 32 -17.28 21.06 7.35
CA LYS A 32 -17.60 22.45 6.99
C LYS A 32 -18.78 22.99 7.82
N ARG A 33 -19.84 22.19 7.97
CA ARG A 33 -21.03 22.53 8.78
C ARG A 33 -20.70 22.68 10.27
N LYS A 34 -19.80 21.86 10.82
CA LYS A 34 -19.34 21.95 12.21
C LYS A 34 -18.65 23.29 12.48
N PHE A 35 -17.84 23.79 11.55
CA PHE A 35 -17.21 25.11 11.68
C PHE A 35 -18.21 26.28 11.65
N THR A 36 -19.34 26.15 10.96
CA THR A 36 -20.35 27.22 10.83
C THR A 36 -21.44 27.17 11.91
N THR A 37 -21.80 25.98 12.37
CA THR A 37 -23.03 25.77 13.18
C THR A 37 -22.77 25.17 14.57
N GLY A 38 -21.53 24.75 14.89
CA GLY A 38 -21.14 24.23 16.20
C GLY A 38 -21.76 22.89 16.62
N ARG A 39 -22.70 22.33 15.85
CA ARG A 39 -23.37 21.06 16.15
C ARG A 39 -22.57 19.88 15.60
N ASP A 40 -22.37 18.87 16.45
CA ASP A 40 -21.76 17.60 16.07
C ASP A 40 -22.75 16.69 15.37
N PHE A 41 -22.34 16.15 14.21
CA PHE A 41 -23.08 15.11 13.51
C PHE A 41 -22.21 13.85 13.43
N PRO A 42 -22.72 12.67 13.85
CA PRO A 42 -21.93 11.44 13.87
C PRO A 42 -21.68 10.94 12.44
N VAL A 43 -20.52 11.28 11.87
CA VAL A 43 -20.15 10.92 10.47
C VAL A 43 -19.86 9.42 10.29
N LEU A 44 -19.48 8.73 11.38
CA LEU A 44 -19.03 7.34 11.31
C LEU A 44 -20.12 6.39 10.78
N TRP A 45 -21.33 6.47 11.32
CA TRP A 45 -22.43 5.57 10.97
C TRP A 45 -22.92 5.75 9.52
N PRO A 46 -23.17 6.97 9.03
CA PRO A 46 -23.50 7.19 7.63
C PRO A 46 -22.36 6.80 6.68
N PHE A 47 -21.10 7.06 7.06
CA PHE A 47 -19.95 6.68 6.25
C PHE A 47 -19.84 5.15 6.10
N LEU A 48 -19.99 4.42 7.20
CA LEU A 48 -20.02 2.95 7.18
C LEU A 48 -21.24 2.44 6.40
N GLY A 49 -22.41 3.04 6.59
CA GLY A 49 -23.63 2.68 5.86
C GLY A 49 -23.50 2.88 4.35
N LEU A 50 -22.89 3.99 3.90
CA LEU A 50 -22.63 4.23 2.48
C LEU A 50 -21.54 3.31 1.91
N SER A 51 -20.45 3.11 2.65
CA SER A 51 -19.32 2.31 2.18
C SER A 51 -19.60 0.80 2.16
N LEU A 52 -20.39 0.29 3.12
CA LEU A 52 -20.70 -1.14 3.23
C LEU A 52 -22.09 -1.47 2.68
N GLY A 53 -23.06 -0.57 2.84
CA GLY A 53 -24.43 -0.78 2.39
C GLY A 53 -24.57 -0.76 0.86
N LEU A 54 -23.85 0.10 0.14
CA LEU A 54 -23.93 0.13 -1.33
C LEU A 54 -23.41 -1.16 -1.98
N PRO A 55 -22.21 -1.69 -1.62
CA PRO A 55 -21.78 -3.00 -2.10
C PRO A 55 -22.74 -4.13 -1.71
N LEU A 56 -23.30 -4.09 -0.50
CA LEU A 56 -24.22 -5.12 -0.03
C LEU A 56 -25.55 -5.09 -0.79
N LEU A 57 -26.07 -3.91 -1.11
CA LEU A 57 -27.24 -3.75 -1.97
C LEU A 57 -26.99 -4.31 -3.38
N VAL A 58 -25.84 -4.01 -3.98
CA VAL A 58 -25.47 -4.55 -5.29
C VAL A 58 -25.37 -6.07 -5.26
N TRP A 59 -24.82 -6.63 -4.18
CA TRP A 59 -24.73 -8.08 -3.98
C TRP A 59 -26.11 -8.75 -3.88
N VAL A 60 -27.03 -8.17 -3.11
CA VAL A 60 -28.42 -8.68 -2.98
C VAL A 60 -29.18 -8.57 -4.29
N LEU A 61 -29.04 -7.46 -5.03
CA LEU A 61 -29.71 -7.25 -6.32
C LEU A 61 -29.27 -8.25 -7.39
N HIS A 62 -28.05 -8.78 -7.29
CA HIS A 62 -27.53 -9.82 -8.19
C HIS A 62 -27.85 -11.24 -7.72
N GLY A 63 -28.78 -11.41 -6.78
CA GLY A 63 -29.23 -12.72 -6.32
C GLY A 63 -28.25 -13.42 -5.38
N ALA A 64 -27.36 -12.66 -4.72
CA ALA A 64 -26.41 -13.19 -3.73
C ALA A 64 -25.59 -14.38 -4.26
N PRO A 65 -24.71 -14.18 -5.27
CA PRO A 65 -23.91 -15.26 -5.83
C PRO A 65 -22.96 -15.82 -4.76
N MET A 66 -23.22 -17.06 -4.32
CA MET A 66 -22.43 -17.78 -3.30
C MET A 66 -21.63 -18.95 -3.89
N GLN A 67 -21.61 -19.08 -5.23
CA GLN A 67 -20.85 -20.12 -5.90
C GLN A 67 -19.36 -19.95 -5.61
N MET A 68 -18.74 -21.00 -5.07
CA MET A 68 -17.31 -21.05 -4.81
C MET A 68 -16.62 -21.88 -5.89
N ASP A 69 -15.62 -21.27 -6.52
CA ASP A 69 -14.63 -21.94 -7.33
C ASP A 69 -13.63 -22.65 -6.42
N VAL A 70 -13.90 -23.93 -6.17
CA VAL A 70 -13.04 -24.83 -5.40
C VAL A 70 -11.96 -25.40 -6.32
N PRO A 71 -10.69 -25.40 -5.91
CA PRO A 71 -9.63 -26.00 -6.71
C PRO A 71 -9.88 -27.51 -6.81
N GLU A 72 -10.13 -28.00 -8.02
CA GLU A 72 -10.32 -29.41 -8.31
C GLU A 72 -9.10 -29.93 -9.09
N LEU A 73 -8.65 -31.14 -8.75
CA LEU A 73 -7.59 -31.80 -9.52
C LEU A 73 -8.18 -32.25 -10.87
N LYS A 74 -7.83 -31.55 -11.96
CA LYS A 74 -8.23 -31.90 -13.32
C LYS A 74 -6.99 -32.31 -14.12
N GLY A 75 -6.84 -33.61 -14.32
CA GLY A 75 -5.62 -34.19 -14.92
C GLY A 75 -4.45 -34.15 -13.95
N PHE A 76 -3.31 -33.58 -14.37
CA PHE A 76 -2.10 -33.45 -13.55
C PHE A 76 -2.00 -32.11 -12.79
N ASN A 77 -2.96 -31.19 -12.98
CA ASN A 77 -2.94 -29.86 -12.38
C ASN A 77 -4.23 -29.57 -11.62
N PHE A 78 -4.14 -28.69 -10.62
CA PHE A 78 -5.32 -28.10 -9.99
C PHE A 78 -5.89 -27.00 -10.90
N GLN A 79 -7.17 -27.08 -11.22
CA GLN A 79 -7.90 -26.03 -11.94
C GLN A 79 -8.98 -25.45 -11.02
N GLY A 80 -9.13 -24.13 -11.05
CA GLY A 80 -10.03 -23.39 -10.17
C GLY A 80 -9.34 -22.82 -8.93
N GLY A 81 -9.92 -21.78 -8.35
CA GLY A 81 -9.38 -21.04 -7.21
C GLY A 81 -8.20 -20.12 -7.57
N ILE A 82 -7.50 -19.62 -6.54
CA ILE A 82 -6.26 -18.87 -6.70
C ILE A 82 -5.07 -19.83 -6.64
N MET A 83 -4.33 -19.93 -7.73
CA MET A 83 -3.06 -20.65 -7.76
C MET A 83 -1.94 -19.67 -7.44
N LEU A 84 -1.47 -19.70 -6.18
CA LEU A 84 -0.26 -18.98 -5.79
C LEU A 84 0.92 -19.92 -6.02
N SER A 85 1.84 -19.50 -6.88
CA SER A 85 3.03 -20.30 -7.17
C SER A 85 3.97 -20.31 -5.95
N PRO A 86 4.63 -21.44 -5.62
CA PRO A 86 5.58 -21.50 -4.50
C PRO A 86 6.71 -20.46 -4.62
N GLU A 87 7.13 -20.15 -5.84
CA GLU A 87 8.17 -19.17 -6.16
C GLU A 87 7.71 -17.75 -5.80
N PHE A 88 6.45 -17.41 -6.08
CA PHE A 88 5.87 -16.14 -5.66
C PHE A 88 5.87 -16.01 -4.14
N PHE A 89 5.47 -17.06 -3.44
CA PHE A 89 5.42 -17.05 -1.97
C PHE A 89 6.82 -16.92 -1.36
N ALA A 90 7.81 -17.64 -1.90
CA ALA A 90 9.21 -17.52 -1.48
C ALA A 90 9.76 -16.11 -1.72
N LEU A 91 9.50 -15.52 -2.89
CA LEU A 91 9.89 -14.14 -3.20
C LEU A 91 9.25 -13.15 -2.22
N LEU A 92 7.94 -13.26 -2.01
CA LEU A 92 7.17 -12.38 -1.15
C LEU A 92 7.71 -12.43 0.28
N LEU A 93 7.89 -13.62 0.84
CA LEU A 93 8.44 -13.77 2.18
C LEU A 93 9.86 -13.22 2.29
N GLY A 94 10.73 -13.53 1.33
CA GLY A 94 12.10 -13.02 1.31
C GLY A 94 12.16 -11.49 1.32
N LEU A 95 11.39 -10.86 0.43
CA LEU A 95 11.33 -9.39 0.33
C LEU A 95 10.70 -8.75 1.57
N VAL A 96 9.64 -9.34 2.13
CA VAL A 96 8.96 -8.83 3.33
C VAL A 96 9.86 -8.91 4.54
N ILE A 97 10.47 -10.07 4.80
CA ILE A 97 11.35 -10.27 5.95
C ILE A 97 12.54 -9.30 5.86
N TYR A 98 13.22 -9.28 4.72
CA TYR A 98 14.34 -8.36 4.47
C TYR A 98 13.94 -6.90 4.70
N THR A 99 12.87 -6.43 4.03
CA THR A 99 12.46 -5.03 4.11
C THR A 99 11.97 -4.65 5.50
N SER A 100 11.28 -5.54 6.19
CA SER A 100 10.76 -5.28 7.54
C SER A 100 11.87 -4.97 8.54
N ALA A 101 13.03 -5.64 8.44
CA ALA A 101 14.17 -5.38 9.31
C ALA A 101 14.72 -3.95 9.13
N PHE A 102 14.90 -3.51 7.88
CA PHE A 102 15.34 -2.14 7.57
C PHE A 102 14.31 -1.09 8.00
N VAL A 103 13.02 -1.36 7.77
CA VAL A 103 11.95 -0.46 8.21
C VAL A 103 11.92 -0.35 9.73
N ALA A 104 12.06 -1.47 10.46
CA ALA A 104 12.10 -1.47 11.92
C ALA A 104 13.28 -0.65 12.45
N GLU A 105 14.46 -0.78 11.86
CA GLU A 105 15.65 -0.03 12.25
C GLU A 105 15.51 1.46 11.94
N ALA A 106 14.97 1.82 10.77
CA ALA A 106 14.68 3.20 10.43
C ALA A 106 13.70 3.85 11.43
N VAL A 107 12.63 3.12 11.81
CA VAL A 107 11.66 3.60 12.82
C VAL A 107 12.32 3.75 14.18
N ARG A 108 13.12 2.77 14.61
CA ARG A 108 13.85 2.80 15.89
C ARG A 108 14.81 3.99 15.94
N ALA A 109 15.64 4.16 14.92
CA ALA A 109 16.58 5.28 14.80
C ALA A 109 15.85 6.62 14.75
N GLY A 110 14.73 6.71 14.03
CA GLY A 110 13.92 7.91 13.95
C GLY A 110 13.30 8.35 15.28
N ILE A 111 12.83 7.39 16.09
CA ILE A 111 12.33 7.68 17.44
C ILE A 111 13.48 8.11 18.37
N GLN A 112 14.64 7.45 18.29
CA GLN A 112 15.81 7.79 19.10
C GLN A 112 16.44 9.15 18.75
N ALA A 113 16.26 9.62 17.52
CA ALA A 113 16.75 10.93 17.09
C ALA A 113 16.01 12.11 17.76
N VAL A 114 14.85 11.89 18.36
CA VAL A 114 14.10 12.93 19.07
C VAL A 114 14.74 13.17 20.45
N SER A 115 15.09 14.43 20.74
CA SER A 115 15.70 14.82 22.01
C SER A 115 14.85 14.40 23.21
N ARG A 116 15.52 13.83 24.24
CA ARG A 116 14.87 13.48 25.52
C ARG A 116 14.20 14.68 26.18
N GLY A 117 14.74 15.89 26.00
CA GLY A 117 14.14 17.12 26.54
C GLY A 117 12.73 17.40 26.03
N GLN A 118 12.38 16.98 24.80
CA GLN A 118 11.00 17.08 24.30
C GLN A 118 10.04 16.16 25.06
N THR A 119 10.53 14.99 25.47
CA THR A 119 9.77 14.03 26.27
C THR A 119 9.63 14.53 27.70
N GLU A 120 10.71 15.03 28.29
CA GLU A 120 10.72 15.60 29.64
C GLU A 120 9.82 16.85 29.74
N ALA A 121 9.91 17.79 28.80
CA ALA A 121 9.04 18.96 28.75
C ALA A 121 7.56 18.58 28.60
N ALA A 122 7.24 17.59 27.76
CA ALA A 122 5.89 17.08 27.59
C ALA A 122 5.36 16.40 28.87
N MET A 123 6.23 15.71 29.62
CA MET A 123 5.89 15.14 30.93
C MET A 123 5.67 16.24 31.98
N SER A 124 6.48 17.31 31.97
CA SER A 124 6.35 18.43 32.92
C SER A 124 5.02 19.20 32.78
N ILE A 125 4.42 19.22 31.59
CA ILE A 125 3.08 19.79 31.37
C ILE A 125 1.93 18.78 31.59
N GLY A 126 2.23 17.60 32.14
CA GLY A 126 1.23 16.59 32.52
C GLY A 126 0.68 15.74 31.38
N LEU A 127 1.33 15.69 30.20
CA LEU A 127 0.85 14.84 29.11
C LEU A 127 1.03 13.35 29.44
N LYS A 128 -0.02 12.56 29.18
CA LYS A 128 0.07 11.08 29.29
C LYS A 128 0.99 10.53 28.19
N LYS A 129 1.75 9.47 28.47
CA LYS A 129 2.70 8.82 27.53
C LYS A 129 2.16 8.61 26.11
N LYS A 130 0.90 8.19 25.95
CA LYS A 130 0.25 8.03 24.63
C LYS A 130 0.17 9.34 23.84
N HIS A 131 -0.14 10.45 24.52
CA HIS A 131 -0.18 11.78 23.90
C HIS A 131 1.23 12.29 23.58
N ILE A 132 2.20 12.04 24.45
CA ILE A 132 3.61 12.37 24.18
C ILE A 132 4.09 11.68 22.90
N LEU A 133 3.84 10.36 22.79
CA LEU A 133 4.22 9.61 21.60
C LEU A 133 3.54 10.15 20.34
N ASN A 134 2.23 10.35 20.36
CA ASN A 134 1.46 10.71 19.16
C ASN A 134 1.58 12.18 18.75
N LEU A 135 1.70 13.11 19.71
CA LEU A 135 1.65 14.55 19.46
C LEU A 135 3.03 15.19 19.40
N VAL A 136 4.03 14.62 20.09
CA VAL A 136 5.37 15.22 20.21
C VAL A 136 6.40 14.38 19.47
N ILE A 137 6.55 13.10 19.84
CA ILE A 137 7.63 12.24 19.33
C ILE A 137 7.38 11.83 17.89
N LEU A 138 6.23 11.22 17.58
CA LEU A 138 5.94 10.65 16.27
C LEU A 138 5.99 11.69 15.13
N PRO A 139 5.42 12.91 15.27
CA PRO A 139 5.52 13.92 14.22
C PRO A 139 6.95 14.42 13.96
N GLN A 140 7.85 14.33 14.96
CA GLN A 140 9.27 14.66 14.82
C GLN A 140 10.06 13.50 14.22
N ALA A 141 9.88 12.30 14.78
CA ALA A 141 10.51 11.06 14.33
C ALA A 141 10.21 10.77 12.85
N LEU A 142 8.97 10.96 12.40
CA LEU A 142 8.57 10.75 11.00
C LEU A 142 9.46 11.51 10.02
N ARG A 143 9.92 12.73 10.37
CA ARG A 143 10.77 13.53 9.47
C ARG A 143 12.15 12.92 9.26
N VAL A 144 12.64 12.19 10.25
CA VAL A 144 13.91 11.45 10.18
C VAL A 144 13.71 10.09 9.51
N ILE A 145 12.54 9.47 9.68
CA ILE A 145 12.20 8.14 9.13
C ILE A 145 11.92 8.19 7.61
N ILE A 146 11.28 9.25 7.11
CA ILE A 146 10.81 9.32 5.72
C ILE A 146 11.96 9.25 4.68
N PRO A 147 13.09 9.98 4.84
CA PRO A 147 14.20 9.91 3.89
C PRO A 147 14.78 8.49 3.70
N PRO A 148 15.14 7.72 4.74
CA PRO A 148 15.66 6.36 4.54
C PRO A 148 14.61 5.40 3.98
N LEU A 149 13.32 5.55 4.32
CA LEU A 149 12.25 4.72 3.73
C LEU A 149 12.09 4.94 2.23
N THR A 150 12.38 6.15 1.73
CA THR A 150 12.40 6.44 0.29
C THR A 150 13.42 5.56 -0.43
N SER A 151 14.65 5.52 0.08
CA SER A 151 15.71 4.67 -0.47
C SER A 151 15.33 3.19 -0.39
N GLN A 152 14.67 2.77 0.70
CA GLN A 152 14.22 1.39 0.85
C GLN A 152 13.16 1.00 -0.19
N MET A 153 12.25 1.90 -0.58
CA MET A 153 11.26 1.63 -1.63
C MET A 153 11.91 1.46 -3.02
N LEU A 154 12.94 2.27 -3.32
CA LEU A 154 13.74 2.12 -4.54
C LEU A 154 14.48 0.78 -4.55
N ASN A 155 15.06 0.39 -3.42
CA ASN A 155 15.74 -0.89 -3.28
C ASN A 155 14.77 -2.07 -3.39
N LEU A 156 13.58 -1.97 -2.81
CA LEU A 156 12.56 -3.01 -2.93
C LEU A 156 12.17 -3.26 -4.40
N THR A 157 11.99 -2.18 -5.17
CA THR A 157 11.67 -2.26 -6.61
C THR A 157 12.80 -2.89 -7.42
N LYS A 158 14.06 -2.63 -7.07
CA LYS A 158 15.23 -3.24 -7.75
C LYS A 158 15.48 -4.68 -7.30
N ASN A 159 15.25 -4.99 -6.02
CA ASN A 159 15.48 -6.32 -5.48
C ASN A 159 14.39 -7.31 -5.90
N SER A 160 13.18 -6.84 -6.20
CA SER A 160 12.12 -7.70 -6.73
C SER A 160 12.47 -8.31 -8.09
N SER A 161 13.34 -7.66 -8.89
CA SER A 161 13.86 -8.22 -10.16
C SER A 161 14.69 -9.49 -10.01
N LEU A 162 15.31 -9.67 -8.83
CA LEU A 162 16.18 -10.81 -8.59
C LEU A 162 15.37 -12.12 -8.46
N ALA A 163 14.04 -12.03 -8.51
CA ALA A 163 13.11 -13.15 -8.55
C ALA A 163 13.37 -14.16 -9.65
N ILE A 164 14.01 -13.74 -10.77
CA ILE A 164 14.46 -14.65 -11.83
C ILE A 164 15.38 -15.77 -11.29
N ALA A 165 16.15 -15.51 -10.24
CA ALA A 165 17.07 -16.49 -9.65
C ALA A 165 16.35 -17.70 -9.01
N ILE A 166 15.08 -17.53 -8.61
CA ILE A 166 14.22 -18.61 -8.09
C ILE A 166 13.17 -19.06 -9.11
N GLY A 167 13.32 -18.68 -10.38
CA GLY A 167 12.44 -19.11 -11.47
C GLY A 167 11.07 -18.43 -11.51
N TYR A 168 10.84 -17.36 -10.74
CA TYR A 168 9.58 -16.63 -10.80
C TYR A 168 9.51 -15.76 -12.07
N PRO A 169 8.46 -15.89 -12.90
CA PRO A 169 8.35 -15.18 -14.18
C PRO A 169 7.91 -13.72 -13.97
N ASP A 170 8.84 -12.87 -13.53
CA ASP A 170 8.63 -11.44 -13.43
C ASP A 170 8.91 -10.70 -14.75
N PHE A 171 8.88 -9.37 -14.72
CA PHE A 171 9.17 -8.54 -15.90
C PHE A 171 10.53 -8.84 -16.55
N VAL A 172 11.58 -9.07 -15.74
CA VAL A 172 12.92 -9.38 -16.25
C VAL A 172 12.96 -10.75 -16.90
N SER A 173 12.28 -11.74 -16.32
CA SER A 173 12.15 -13.08 -16.89
C SER A 173 11.49 -13.04 -18.28
N VAL A 174 10.39 -12.29 -18.43
CA VAL A 174 9.69 -12.13 -19.72
C VAL A 174 10.52 -11.36 -20.75
N ALA A 175 11.28 -10.36 -20.32
CA ALA A 175 12.19 -9.64 -21.21
C ALA A 175 13.34 -10.54 -21.69
N ASN A 176 13.91 -11.37 -20.80
CA ASN A 176 14.96 -12.33 -21.16
C ASN A 176 14.48 -13.42 -22.12
N THR A 177 13.27 -13.95 -21.94
CA THR A 177 12.71 -14.91 -22.92
C THR A 177 12.49 -14.26 -24.27
N THR A 178 12.03 -13.01 -24.31
CA THR A 178 11.88 -12.23 -25.55
C THR A 178 13.23 -12.00 -26.24
N ILE A 179 14.28 -11.63 -25.49
CA ILE A 179 15.64 -11.48 -26.01
C ILE A 179 16.13 -12.77 -26.66
N ASN A 180 15.96 -13.90 -25.97
CA ASN A 180 16.40 -15.21 -26.46
C ASN A 180 15.62 -15.67 -27.70
N GLN A 181 14.34 -15.30 -27.83
CA GLN A 181 13.51 -15.64 -28.98
C GLN A 181 13.77 -14.76 -30.21
N THR A 182 14.06 -13.48 -30.01
CA THR A 182 14.23 -12.49 -31.09
C THR A 182 15.69 -12.31 -31.51
N GLY A 183 16.64 -12.69 -30.67
CA GLY A 183 18.07 -12.43 -30.85
C GLY A 183 18.46 -10.95 -30.66
N GLN A 184 17.52 -10.09 -30.27
CA GLN A 184 17.71 -8.65 -30.09
C GLN A 184 18.14 -8.32 -28.65
N SER A 185 19.36 -8.69 -28.30
CA SER A 185 19.89 -8.53 -26.93
C SER A 185 20.08 -7.07 -26.53
N ILE A 186 20.49 -6.21 -27.46
CA ILE A 186 20.75 -4.80 -27.16
C ILE A 186 19.42 -4.09 -26.86
N GLU A 187 18.43 -4.28 -27.72
CA GLU A 187 17.11 -3.66 -27.61
C GLU A 187 16.38 -4.15 -26.36
N GLY A 188 16.43 -5.45 -26.05
CA GLY A 188 15.78 -6.00 -24.88
C GLY A 188 16.40 -5.51 -23.56
N VAL A 189 17.74 -5.48 -23.46
CA VAL A 189 18.41 -4.94 -22.26
C VAL A 189 18.16 -3.43 -22.12
N ALA A 190 18.16 -2.68 -23.24
CA ALA A 190 17.79 -1.26 -23.23
C ALA A 190 16.36 -1.03 -22.69
N MET A 191 15.42 -1.88 -23.08
CA MET A 191 14.02 -1.81 -22.61
C MET A 191 13.92 -2.11 -21.11
N ILE A 192 14.66 -3.11 -20.61
CA ILE A 192 14.74 -3.40 -19.17
C ILE A 192 15.28 -2.18 -18.42
N MET A 193 16.41 -1.63 -18.85
CA MET A 193 17.03 -0.45 -18.23
C MET A 193 16.07 0.76 -18.25
N ALA A 194 15.40 1.00 -19.37
CA ALA A 194 14.43 2.09 -19.50
C ALA A 194 13.27 1.94 -18.52
N CYS A 195 12.68 0.75 -18.39
CA CYS A 195 11.61 0.48 -17.43
C CYS A 195 12.07 0.73 -15.99
N TYR A 196 13.22 0.20 -15.58
CA TYR A 196 13.77 0.45 -14.23
C TYR A 196 14.05 1.92 -13.98
N LEU A 197 14.53 2.65 -14.99
CA LEU A 197 14.77 4.08 -14.90
C LEU A 197 13.46 4.84 -14.72
N VAL A 198 12.41 4.53 -15.50
CA VAL A 198 11.09 5.15 -15.36
C VAL A 198 10.52 4.91 -13.96
N PHE A 199 10.55 3.67 -13.46
CA PHE A 199 10.08 3.38 -12.10
C PHE A 199 10.91 4.08 -11.02
N SER A 200 12.24 4.10 -11.17
CA SER A 200 13.15 4.76 -10.22
C SER A 200 12.93 6.26 -10.17
N VAL A 201 12.82 6.92 -11.33
CA VAL A 201 12.58 8.36 -11.44
C VAL A 201 11.19 8.71 -10.94
N SER A 202 10.16 7.94 -11.32
CA SER A 202 8.78 8.14 -10.84
C SER A 202 8.71 8.08 -9.31
N THR A 203 9.31 7.04 -8.71
CA THR A 203 9.37 6.88 -7.25
C THR A 203 10.18 8.00 -6.61
N SER A 204 11.31 8.39 -7.20
CA SER A 204 12.15 9.48 -6.68
C SER A 204 11.42 10.83 -6.69
N ILE A 205 10.69 11.16 -7.77
CA ILE A 205 9.88 12.38 -7.86
C ILE A 205 8.78 12.37 -6.79
N PHE A 206 8.03 11.27 -6.67
CA PHE A 206 6.98 11.14 -5.68
C PHE A 206 7.51 11.34 -4.26
N MET A 207 8.65 10.72 -3.96
CA MET A 207 9.27 10.80 -2.64
C MET A 207 9.90 12.15 -2.36
N ASN A 208 10.50 12.81 -3.36
CA ASN A 208 10.99 14.18 -3.24
C ASN A 208 9.86 15.16 -2.96
N TRP A 209 8.70 15.00 -3.62
CA TRP A 209 7.50 15.77 -3.33
C TRP A 209 7.02 15.55 -1.89
N TYR A 210 6.95 14.29 -1.45
CA TYR A 210 6.53 13.94 -0.10
C TYR A 210 7.50 14.45 0.98
N ASN A 211 8.80 14.38 0.72
CA ASN A 211 9.85 14.91 1.58
C ASN A 211 9.74 16.43 1.71
N LYS A 212 9.54 17.16 0.59
CA LYS A 212 9.34 18.62 0.59
C LYS A 212 8.13 19.03 1.45
N LYS A 213 7.07 18.24 1.44
CA LYS A 213 5.88 18.48 2.26
C LYS A 213 6.10 18.20 3.76
N SER A 214 7.07 17.35 4.09
CA SER A 214 7.33 16.88 5.46
C SER A 214 8.49 17.60 6.15
N LYS A 215 9.34 18.32 5.41
CA LYS A 215 10.39 19.17 5.98
C LYS A 215 9.79 20.36 6.72
N LEU A 216 10.27 20.60 7.95
CA LEU A 216 10.04 21.87 8.64
C LEU A 216 10.81 22.97 7.90
N VAL A 217 10.19 24.13 7.78
CA VAL A 217 10.89 25.38 7.49
C VAL A 217 11.76 25.67 8.71
N GLU A 218 13.04 25.32 8.64
CA GLU A 218 14.03 25.83 9.59
C GLU A 218 14.08 27.35 9.39
N ARG A 219 13.72 28.08 10.44
CA ARG A 219 13.99 29.51 10.59
C ARG A 219 14.92 29.68 11.77
#